data_AF-A0A812GUW0-F1
#
_entry.id   AF-A0A812GUW0-F1
#
_cell.length_a   1.000
_cell.length_b   1.000
_cell.length_c   1.000
_cell.angle_alpha   90.00
_cell.angle_beta   90.00
_cell.angle_gamma   90.00
#
_symmetry.space_group_name_H-M   'P 1'
#
loop_
_entity.id
_entity.type
_entity.pdbx_description
1 polymer ?
#
loop_
_entity_poly.entity_id
_entity_poly.type
_entity_poly.pdbx_seq_one_letter_code
_entity_poly.pdbx_strand_id
1 'polypeptide(L)' 'MKYAAIMLCPDGGVIRHEETQEVANVLVGDFDSLEQAIEQACYSLNCIHLLKGVLSKGNGKGGFMLVTTQELSSV' A
#
# COMPACT_ATOMS: atom_id res chain seq x y z
N MET A 1 8.81 6.73 -10.83
CA MET A 1 7.44 6.17 -10.89
C MET A 1 6.71 6.47 -9.58
N LYS A 2 5.46 6.97 -9.64
CA LYS A 2 4.68 7.26 -8.42
C LYS A 2 4.06 6.01 -7.83
N TYR A 3 4.33 5.75 -6.55
CA TYR A 3 3.82 4.62 -5.78
C TYR A 3 2.82 5.06 -4.71
N ALA A 4 1.78 4.25 -4.55
CA ALA A 4 0.77 4.37 -3.51
C ALA A 4 0.63 3.03 -2.78
N ALA A 5 0.42 3.10 -1.47
CA ALA A 5 0.18 1.96 -0.61
C ALA A 5 -1.34 1.81 -0.38
N ILE A 6 -1.95 0.80 -1.01
CA ILE A 6 -3.35 0.45 -0.79
C ILE A 6 -3.49 -0.22 0.57
N MET A 7 -4.48 0.16 1.37
CA MET A 7 -4.77 -0.49 2.64
C MET A 7 -5.53 -1.80 2.45
N LEU A 8 -5.02 -2.85 3.09
CA LEU A 8 -5.60 -4.19 3.10
C LEU A 8 -6.17 -4.52 4.48
N CYS A 9 -7.36 -5.10 4.50
CA CYS A 9 -7.95 -5.76 5.65
C CYS A 9 -7.14 -7.00 6.06
N PRO A 10 -7.26 -7.47 7.31
CA PRO A 10 -6.68 -8.74 7.76
C PRO A 10 -7.09 -9.94 6.89
N ASP A 11 -8.31 -9.89 6.34
CA ASP A 11 -8.87 -10.93 5.47
C ASP A 11 -8.43 -10.81 4.00
N GLY A 12 -7.51 -9.88 3.68
CA GLY A 12 -6.99 -9.66 2.32
C GLY A 12 -7.88 -8.78 1.42
N GLY A 13 -9.03 -8.32 1.92
CA GLY A 13 -9.89 -7.37 1.23
C GLY A 13 -9.26 -5.97 1.13
N VAL A 14 -9.60 -5.22 0.09
CA VAL A 14 -9.18 -3.83 -0.07
C VAL A 14 -10.11 -2.92 0.74
N ILE A 15 -9.56 -2.01 1.52
CA ILE A 15 -10.35 -0.99 2.22
C ILE A 15 -10.74 0.08 1.21
N ARG A 16 -12.03 0.43 1.14
CA ARG A 16 -12.55 1.53 0.34
C ARG A 16 -13.21 2.55 1.24
N HIS A 17 -13.17 3.82 0.85
CA HIS A 17 -13.87 4.88 1.56
C HIS A 17 -15.39 4.70 1.38
N GLU A 18 -16.17 4.79 2.47
CA GLU A 18 -17.61 4.47 2.43
C GLU A 18 -18.39 5.41 1.49
N GLU A 19 -18.04 6.70 1.48
CA GLU A 19 -18.74 7.73 0.70
C GLU A 19 -18.31 7.80 -0.77
N THR A 20 -17.00 7.75 -1.06
CA THR A 20 -16.48 7.92 -2.43
C THR A 20 -16.29 6.59 -3.16
N GLN A 21 -16.35 5.46 -2.43
CA GLN A 21 -16.02 4.12 -2.93
C GLN A 21 -14.59 3.97 -3.48
N GLU A 22 -13.75 5.00 -3.27
CA GLU A 22 -12.37 5.00 -3.71
C GLU A 22 -11.53 4.08 -2.83
N VAL A 23 -10.55 3.42 -3.45
CA VAL A 23 -9.60 2.57 -2.75
C VAL A 23 -8.80 3.40 -1.76
N ALA A 24 -8.88 3.04 -0.49
CA ALA A 24 -8.16 3.71 0.58
C ALA A 24 -6.66 3.46 0.38
N ASN A 25 -5.95 4.50 0.00
CA ASN A 25 -4.53 4.45 -0.33
C ASN A 25 -3.77 5.59 0.33
N VAL A 26 -2.47 5.38 0.54
CA VAL A 26 -1.54 6.39 1.03
C VAL A 26 -0.48 6.60 -0.04
N LEU A 27 -0.33 7.84 -0.51
CA LEU A 27 0.73 8.17 -1.46
C LEU A 27 2.08 8.05 -0.76
N VAL A 28 2.97 7.19 -1.28
CA VAL A 28 4.31 6.99 -0.72
C VAL A 28 5.29 8.00 -1.32
N GLY A 29 5.21 8.22 -2.62
CA GLY A 29 6.08 9.16 -3.32
C GLY A 29 6.43 8.72 -4.73
N ASP A 30 7.43 9.37 -5.31
CA ASP A 30 7.99 9.05 -6.63
C ASP A 30 9.36 8.40 -6.46
N PHE A 31 9.50 7.16 -6.95
CA PHE A 31 10.70 6.35 -6.79
C PHE A 31 11.09 5.64 -8.09
N ASP A 32 12.37 5.34 -8.24
CA ASP A 32 12.89 4.66 -9.44
C ASP A 32 12.72 3.14 -9.38
N SER A 33 12.63 2.56 -8.17
CA SER A 33 12.42 1.12 -7.98
C SER A 33 11.36 0.82 -6.92
N LEU A 34 10.76 -0.36 -7.03
CA LEU A 34 9.79 -0.85 -6.04
C LEU A 34 10.44 -1.02 -4.66
N GLU A 35 11.69 -1.45 -4.60
CA GLU A 35 12.43 -1.64 -3.33
C GLU A 35 12.61 -0.34 -2.56
N GLN A 36 12.95 0.76 -3.25
CA GLN A 36 13.05 2.08 -2.60
C GLN A 36 11.68 2.53 -2.06
N ALA A 37 10.60 2.28 -2.82
CA ALA A 37 9.25 2.57 -2.37
C ALA A 37 8.86 1.72 -1.15
N ILE A 38 9.26 0.44 -1.11
CA ILE A 38 9.05 -0.45 0.04
C ILE A 38 9.76 0.08 1.28
N GLU A 39 11.04 0.43 1.17
CA GLU A 39 11.81 0.93 2.31
C GLU A 39 11.19 2.21 2.90
N GLN A 40 10.82 3.16 2.03
CA GLN A 40 10.17 4.40 2.46
C GLN A 40 8.77 4.19 3.02
N ALA A 41 7.98 3.29 2.42
CA ALA A 41 6.67 2.93 2.95
C ALA A 41 6.78 2.25 4.31
N CYS A 42 7.72 1.31 4.49
CA CYS A 42 7.99 0.65 5.76
C CYS A 42 8.40 1.64 6.85
N TYR A 43 9.29 2.59 6.51
CA TYR A 43 9.70 3.65 7.44
C TYR A 43 8.52 4.53 7.85
N SER A 44 7.69 4.96 6.89
CA SER A 44 6.60 5.91 7.13
C SER A 44 5.38 5.28 7.80
N LEU A 45 5.07 4.02 7.46
CA LEU A 45 3.86 3.31 7.89
C LEU A 45 4.11 2.31 9.03
N ASN A 46 5.35 2.23 9.52
CA ASN A 46 5.81 1.31 10.56
C ASN A 46 5.34 -0.13 10.30
N CYS A 47 5.60 -0.62 9.10
CA CYS A 47 5.18 -1.93 8.64
C CYS A 47 6.37 -2.84 8.30
N ILE A 48 6.08 -4.13 8.16
CA ILE A 48 7.06 -5.17 7.83
C ILE A 48 6.83 -5.58 6.37
N HIS A 49 7.87 -5.50 5.54
CA HIS A 49 7.80 -6.03 4.18
C HIS A 49 7.70 -7.55 4.22
N LEU A 50 6.69 -8.10 3.55
CA LEU A 50 6.49 -9.54 3.44
C LEU A 50 7.07 -10.08 2.14
N LEU A 51 6.48 -9.69 1.00
CA LEU A 51 6.87 -10.19 -0.32
C LEU A 51 6.30 -9.31 -1.43
N LYS A 52 7.07 -9.05 -2.50
CA LYS A 52 6.61 -8.39 -3.75
C LYS A 52 5.83 -7.06 -3.55
N GLY A 53 6.15 -6.30 -2.51
CA GLY A 53 5.50 -5.00 -2.23
C GLY A 53 4.29 -5.09 -1.31
N VAL A 54 3.95 -6.29 -0.82
CA VAL A 54 3.00 -6.46 0.27
C VAL A 54 3.69 -6.19 1.60
N LEU A 55 3.11 -5.28 2.38
CA LEU A 55 3.58 -4.86 3.69
C LEU A 55 2.54 -5.27 4.73
N SER A 56 2.96 -5.73 5.90
CA SER A 56 2.07 -6.04 7.01
C SER A 56 2.21 -5.02 8.13
N LYS A 57 1.10 -4.57 8.70
CA LYS A 57 1.11 -3.79 9.94
C LYS A 57 1.42 -4.64 11.19
N GLY A 58 1.51 -5.97 11.04
CA GLY A 58 1.66 -6.91 12.14
C GLY A 58 0.39 -7.08 12.98
N ASN A 59 0.39 -8.09 13.86
CA ASN A 59 -0.65 -8.34 14.88
C ASN A 59 -2.09 -8.45 14.33
N GLY A 60 -2.28 -9.00 13.13
CA GLY A 60 -3.61 -9.17 12.55
C GLY A 60 -4.33 -7.87 12.20
N LYS A 61 -3.60 -6.74 12.10
CA LYS A 61 -4.18 -5.41 11.77
C LYS A 61 -4.24 -5.12 10.27
N GLY A 62 -4.14 -6.15 9.43
CA GLY A 62 -4.07 -6.03 7.98
C GLY A 62 -2.70 -5.60 7.48
N GLY A 63 -2.68 -4.91 6.35
CA GLY A 63 -1.45 -4.57 5.68
C GLY A 63 -1.61 -3.47 4.64
N PHE A 64 -0.62 -3.39 3.78
CA PHE A 64 -0.60 -2.54 2.63
C PHE A 64 -0.11 -3.31 1.41
N MET A 65 -0.55 -2.89 0.23
CA MET A 65 0.04 -3.33 -1.02
C MET A 65 0.54 -2.11 -1.78
N LEU A 66 1.82 -2.11 -2.11
CA LEU A 66 2.39 -1.09 -2.97
C LEU A 66 1.97 -1.34 -4.42
N VAL A 67 1.38 -0.31 -5.01
CA VAL A 67 1.01 -0.26 -6.42
C VAL A 67 1.50 1.05 -6.99
N THR A 68 1.62 1.13 -8.31
CA THR A 68 1.84 2.43 -8.94
C THR A 68 0.51 3.17 -9.02
N THR A 69 0.58 4.50 -9.09
CA THR A 69 -0.62 5.33 -9.32
C THR A 69 -1.34 5.00 -10.64
N GLN A 70 -0.61 4.50 -11.64
CA GLN A 70 -1.19 4.04 -12.91
C GLN A 70 -2.01 2.75 -12.72
N GLU A 71 -1.49 1.79 -11.95
CA GLU A 71 -2.21 0.57 -11.59
C GLU A 71 -3.44 0.91 -10.74
N LEU A 72 -3.30 1.82 -9.76
CA LEU A 72 -4.40 2.28 -8.90
C LEU A 72 -5.56 2.90 -9.70
N SER A 73 -5.25 3.67 -10.74
CA SER A 73 -6.27 4.26 -11.62
C SER A 73 -7.03 3.22 -12.46
N SER A 74 -6.56 1.97 -12.48
CA SER A 74 -7.15 0.87 -13.24
C SER A 74 -7.98 -0.09 -12.38
N VAL A 75 -8.19 0.22 -11.08
CA VAL A 75 -8.90 -0.63 -10.07
C VAL A 75 -10.26 -0.05 -9.64
#